data_AF-F8B042-F1
#
_entry.id   AF-F8B042-F1
#
_cell.length_a   1.000
_cell.length_b   1.000
_cell.length_c   1.000
_cell.angle_alpha   90.00
_cell.angle_beta   90.00
_cell.angle_gamma   90.00
#
_symmetry.space_group_name_H-M   'P 1'
#
loop_
_entity.id
_entity.type
_entity.pdbx_description
1 polymer ?
#
loop_
_entity_poly.entity_id
_entity_poly.type
_entity_poly.pdbx_seq_one_letter_code
_entity_poly.pdbx_strand_id
1 'polypeptide(L)'
;MTLHRSAGAGTDRETRRELKDLRRAEREAQRGERAAAQAERAAIRRARMALRRGEQPPHLVGPHAGRIFHKLRLPAHMETTAQIAGIYPFVVDAGLDTPGMYIGRHVWSGDSFVFDVFELYRQQVIENPNFAVFGSVGSRKSSLLKTLISRGAAFGYQAAVPCDPKGEYTRLARRLGCEPTYIGPGLSTRLNPLDAPPRPPGMADADWSREVKRARSALLSSLIETAKGVPLTPSEHTAVDLALDVVTRQITGASTDRQATPLLPHVLEAMTNPSEADCAALPVTATELRDSSRDATLTLRRLTHGALGGLFDGPTTSPLDFDRPIAVLNLERVQGSDEMIALIMTCAQAWMEAALMRQDGVQRYVVYDECWRLMRFAGLVRRLSAQQKLARQWGCANAIVAHRISDLLSASSDSVEVAKGLLAETAIRILYKQASDQIPDTQRALDLTDVASDMLPRLDPGFALWLIGNRAFYVEHVVGDLEIPVVLNGSKMHGEVDNINLVPDDLDPVLLDGYDYRNRTGYHTTDNNEYAGGYGPNADHGAEHGVRFADGPEDDGFDIPARYGADGFAVDDPSAGQDEFSAEEMMDTFPYGPLSREI
;
A
#
# COMPACT_ATOMS: atom_id res chain seq x y z
N MET A 1 77.30 -28.24 23.10
CA MET A 1 76.40 -28.93 22.13
C MET A 1 75.70 -30.01 22.95
N THR A 2 74.38 -30.07 23.10
CA THR A 2 73.33 -30.05 22.07
C THR A 2 71.95 -29.72 22.69
N LEU A 3 71.04 -29.26 21.83
CA LEU A 3 69.71 -28.68 22.04
C LEU A 3 68.57 -29.64 22.49
N HIS A 4 67.54 -29.01 23.10
CA HIS A 4 66.08 -29.25 23.07
C HIS A 4 65.46 -30.65 23.04
N ARG A 5 64.53 -30.91 23.98
CA ARG A 5 63.09 -31.22 23.74
C ARG A 5 62.36 -31.60 25.04
N SER A 6 61.31 -30.86 25.42
CA SER A 6 59.98 -31.41 25.77
C SER A 6 59.05 -30.31 26.31
N ALA A 7 58.18 -29.80 25.44
CA ALA A 7 56.95 -29.13 25.81
C ALA A 7 55.83 -29.85 25.05
N GLY A 8 54.77 -30.29 25.74
CA GLY A 8 53.59 -30.88 25.08
C GLY A 8 52.93 -32.01 25.86
N ALA A 9 52.27 -31.68 26.98
CA ALA A 9 51.30 -32.58 27.62
C ALA A 9 50.13 -31.86 28.31
N GLY A 10 50.18 -30.53 28.48
CA GLY A 10 49.12 -29.74 29.13
C GLY A 10 48.01 -29.24 28.21
N THR A 11 48.24 -29.13 26.91
CA THR A 11 47.38 -28.39 25.97
C THR A 11 46.22 -29.20 25.37
N ASP A 12 46.22 -30.54 25.48
CA ASP A 12 45.25 -31.41 24.78
C ASP A 12 43.95 -31.67 25.57
N ARG A 13 43.94 -31.36 26.88
CA ARG A 13 42.75 -31.52 27.74
C ARG A 13 41.86 -30.27 27.76
N GLU A 14 42.46 -29.08 27.73
CA GLU A 14 41.74 -27.80 27.67
C GLU A 14 41.07 -27.62 26.30
N THR A 15 41.81 -27.86 25.21
CA THR A 15 41.26 -27.84 23.84
C THR A 15 40.10 -28.83 23.64
N ARG A 16 40.15 -30.02 24.25
CA ARG A 16 39.03 -30.99 24.18
C ARG A 16 37.78 -30.54 24.96
N ARG A 17 37.94 -29.77 26.04
CA ARG A 17 36.81 -29.19 26.78
C ARG A 17 36.19 -28.04 25.98
N GLU A 18 37.02 -27.14 25.47
CA GLU A 18 36.57 -26.05 24.59
C GLU A 18 35.83 -26.56 23.34
N LEU A 19 36.34 -27.61 22.69
CA LEU A 19 35.67 -28.25 21.55
C LEU A 19 34.32 -28.90 21.91
N LYS A 20 34.17 -29.40 23.15
CA LYS A 20 32.89 -29.96 23.62
C LYS A 20 31.89 -28.86 23.92
N ASP A 21 32.33 -27.77 24.52
CA ASP A 21 31.48 -26.63 24.86
C ASP A 21 31.02 -25.90 23.60
N LEU A 22 31.90 -25.74 22.60
CA LEU A 22 31.55 -25.22 21.28
C LEU A 22 30.50 -26.09 20.57
N ARG A 23 30.68 -27.41 20.55
CA ARG A 23 29.70 -28.34 19.95
C ARG A 23 28.36 -28.38 20.69
N ARG A 24 28.38 -28.11 21.99
CA ARG A 24 27.15 -28.01 22.79
C ARG A 24 26.41 -26.71 22.48
N ALA A 25 27.13 -25.58 22.43
CA ALA A 25 26.57 -24.29 22.04
C ALA A 25 26.00 -24.34 20.61
N GLU A 26 26.69 -24.99 19.67
CA GLU A 26 26.22 -25.17 18.29
C GLU A 26 24.93 -26.01 18.22
N ARG A 27 24.80 -27.06 19.02
CA ARG A 27 23.58 -27.88 19.10
C ARG A 27 22.42 -27.13 19.77
N GLU A 28 22.70 -26.31 20.77
CA GLU A 28 21.71 -25.47 21.44
C GLU A 28 21.22 -24.37 20.48
N ALA A 29 22.11 -23.76 19.70
CA ALA A 29 21.78 -22.82 18.63
C ALA A 29 20.91 -23.46 17.54
N GLN A 30 21.30 -24.63 17.03
CA GLN A 30 20.52 -25.37 16.03
C GLN A 30 19.13 -25.81 16.55
N ARG A 31 19.02 -26.11 17.85
CA ARG A 31 17.71 -26.41 18.48
C ARG A 31 16.86 -25.15 18.61
N GLY A 32 17.46 -24.01 18.95
CA GLY A 32 16.79 -22.71 18.97
C GLY A 32 16.25 -22.32 17.60
N GLU A 33 17.06 -22.46 16.54
CA GLU A 33 16.65 -22.21 15.16
C GLU A 33 15.49 -23.11 14.71
N ARG A 34 15.55 -24.42 15.01
CA ARG A 34 14.47 -25.35 14.68
C ARG A 34 13.17 -25.05 15.43
N ALA A 35 13.27 -24.68 16.71
CA ALA A 35 12.12 -24.30 17.51
C ALA A 35 11.48 -23.00 17.01
N ALA A 36 12.29 -22.00 16.63
CA ALA A 36 11.83 -20.77 16.01
C ALA A 36 11.12 -21.03 14.68
N ALA A 37 11.71 -21.84 13.79
CA ALA A 37 11.11 -22.23 12.52
C ALA A 37 9.78 -22.99 12.69
N GLN A 38 9.68 -23.84 13.72
CA GLN A 38 8.46 -24.58 14.02
C GLN A 38 7.36 -23.68 14.63
N ALA A 39 7.73 -22.74 15.50
CA ALA A 39 6.82 -21.74 16.04
C ALA A 39 6.29 -20.81 14.94
N GLU A 40 7.14 -20.43 13.99
CA GLU A 40 6.77 -19.62 12.84
C GLU A 40 5.86 -20.36 11.85
N ARG A 41 6.14 -21.64 11.55
CA ARG A 41 5.23 -22.50 10.77
C ARG A 41 3.87 -22.66 11.45
N ALA A 42 3.83 -22.82 12.77
CA ALA A 42 2.59 -22.87 13.53
C ALA A 42 1.84 -21.52 13.49
N ALA A 43 2.56 -20.40 13.58
CA ALA A 43 1.98 -19.06 13.44
C ALA A 43 1.40 -18.83 12.05
N ILE A 44 2.11 -19.25 10.99
CA ILE A 44 1.63 -19.15 9.59
C ILE A 44 0.42 -20.06 9.37
N ARG A 45 0.41 -21.28 9.91
CA ARG A 45 -0.75 -22.18 9.84
C ARG A 45 -1.95 -21.60 10.58
N ARG A 46 -1.74 -21.03 11.77
CA ARG A 46 -2.80 -20.31 12.51
C ARG A 46 -3.28 -19.09 11.74
N ALA A 47 -2.39 -18.34 11.11
CA ALA A 47 -2.74 -17.18 10.32
C ALA A 47 -3.42 -17.54 8.99
N ARG A 48 -3.16 -18.74 8.43
CA ARG A 48 -3.88 -19.31 7.28
C ARG A 48 -5.26 -19.84 7.68
N MET A 49 -5.38 -20.45 8.85
CA MET A 49 -6.68 -20.88 9.40
C MET A 49 -7.53 -19.71 9.89
N ALA A 50 -6.92 -18.67 10.46
CA ALA A 50 -7.58 -17.42 10.83
C ALA A 50 -8.18 -16.75 9.58
N LEU A 51 -7.42 -16.65 8.49
CA LEU A 51 -7.93 -16.15 7.19
C LEU A 51 -9.08 -16.98 6.60
N ARG A 52 -9.22 -18.24 7.01
CA ARG A 52 -10.26 -19.17 6.56
C ARG A 52 -11.47 -19.20 7.49
N ARG A 53 -11.56 -18.35 8.51
CA ARG A 53 -12.67 -18.37 9.49
C ARG A 53 -13.98 -17.79 8.97
N GLY A 54 -14.37 -18.11 7.75
CA GLY A 54 -15.79 -18.18 7.39
C GLY A 54 -16.00 -18.52 5.92
N GLU A 55 -17.26 -18.54 5.52
CA GLU A 55 -17.68 -18.94 4.19
C GLU A 55 -16.98 -18.11 3.11
N GLN A 56 -16.35 -18.79 2.15
CA GLN A 56 -15.79 -18.14 0.97
C GLN A 56 -16.96 -17.63 0.12
N PRO A 57 -16.84 -16.43 -0.49
CA PRO A 57 -17.81 -16.04 -1.50
C PRO A 57 -17.81 -17.11 -2.61
N PRO A 58 -18.99 -17.43 -3.20
CA PRO A 58 -19.08 -18.43 -4.24
C PRO A 58 -18.17 -18.08 -5.43
N HIS A 59 -17.63 -19.10 -6.08
CA HIS A 59 -16.82 -18.94 -7.29
C HIS A 59 -17.68 -18.33 -8.40
N LEU A 60 -17.48 -17.04 -8.69
CA LEU A 60 -18.11 -16.35 -9.81
C LEU A 60 -17.14 -16.38 -11.00
N VAL A 61 -17.60 -16.82 -12.17
CA VAL A 61 -16.79 -16.97 -13.39
C VAL A 61 -17.26 -15.96 -14.46
N GLY A 62 -16.33 -15.32 -15.16
CA GLY A 62 -16.60 -14.42 -16.31
C GLY A 62 -16.20 -12.95 -16.11
N PRO A 63 -16.24 -12.12 -17.17
CA PRO A 63 -15.70 -10.75 -17.20
C PRO A 63 -16.41 -9.73 -16.28
N HIS A 64 -17.47 -10.15 -15.59
CA HIS A 64 -18.24 -9.35 -14.64
C HIS A 64 -18.55 -10.12 -13.34
N ALA A 65 -17.85 -11.22 -13.09
CA ALA A 65 -17.96 -11.99 -11.87
C ALA A 65 -17.69 -11.11 -10.64
N GLY A 66 -18.72 -10.84 -9.84
CA GLY A 66 -18.67 -9.96 -8.66
C GLY A 66 -19.27 -8.57 -8.87
N ARG A 67 -19.71 -8.22 -10.09
CA ARG A 67 -20.47 -6.98 -10.32
C ARG A 67 -21.94 -7.23 -10.01
N ILE A 68 -22.49 -6.43 -9.11
CA ILE A 68 -23.93 -6.37 -8.90
C ILE A 68 -24.51 -5.47 -10.00
N PHE A 69 -25.28 -6.05 -10.94
CA PHE A 69 -25.90 -5.31 -12.06
C PHE A 69 -26.90 -4.22 -11.57
N HIS A 70 -27.54 -4.46 -10.42
CA HIS A 70 -28.44 -3.49 -9.76
C HIS A 70 -28.13 -3.34 -8.28
N LYS A 71 -27.90 -2.11 -7.82
CA LYS A 71 -27.79 -1.80 -6.39
C LYS A 71 -29.10 -2.21 -5.71
N LEU A 72 -29.07 -3.23 -4.85
CA LEU A 72 -30.21 -3.57 -4.00
C LEU A 72 -30.37 -2.43 -2.98
N ARG A 73 -31.34 -1.55 -3.21
CA ARG A 73 -31.75 -0.52 -2.26
C ARG A 73 -32.93 -1.05 -1.50
N LEU A 74 -32.68 -1.61 -0.31
CA LEU A 74 -33.77 -1.94 0.61
C LEU A 74 -34.17 -0.66 1.35
N PRO A 75 -35.48 -0.41 1.56
CA PRO A 75 -35.89 0.65 2.47
C PRO A 75 -35.37 0.34 3.88
N ALA A 76 -34.94 1.38 4.60
CA ALA A 76 -34.58 1.23 6.00
C ALA A 76 -35.77 0.64 6.77
N HIS A 77 -35.49 -0.26 7.72
CA HIS A 77 -36.52 -0.71 8.65
C HIS A 77 -37.10 0.49 9.39
N MET A 78 -38.40 0.73 9.21
CA MET A 78 -39.14 1.80 9.89
C MET A 78 -40.04 1.15 10.94
N GLU A 79 -39.86 1.54 12.19
CA GLU A 79 -40.69 1.07 13.30
C GLU A 79 -40.92 2.20 14.31
N THR A 80 -41.89 2.03 15.21
CA THR A 80 -42.15 3.02 16.26
C THR A 80 -40.99 3.06 17.27
N THR A 81 -40.75 4.21 17.91
CA THR A 81 -39.70 4.34 18.95
C THR A 81 -39.86 3.33 20.09
N ALA A 82 -41.11 2.93 20.40
CA ALA A 82 -41.42 1.91 21.39
C ALA A 82 -40.95 0.50 20.99
N GLN A 83 -41.06 0.15 19.70
CA GLN A 83 -40.59 -1.13 19.17
C GLN A 83 -39.08 -1.13 18.88
N ILE A 84 -38.54 -0.01 18.38
CA ILE A 84 -37.10 0.17 18.15
C ILE A 84 -36.32 0.10 19.47
N ALA A 85 -36.85 0.56 20.60
CA ALA A 85 -36.17 0.44 21.89
C ALA A 85 -35.90 -1.02 22.32
N GLY A 86 -36.67 -1.98 21.80
CA GLY A 86 -36.44 -3.42 22.03
C GLY A 86 -35.40 -4.04 21.09
N ILE A 87 -35.10 -3.38 19.97
CA ILE A 87 -34.01 -3.74 19.06
C ILE A 87 -32.80 -2.95 19.55
N TYR A 88 -31.72 -3.58 20.00
CA TYR A 88 -30.51 -2.83 20.38
C TYR A 88 -29.71 -2.49 19.11
N PRO A 89 -29.96 -1.36 18.41
CA PRO A 89 -29.46 -1.14 17.06
C PRO A 89 -28.00 -0.71 17.08
N PHE A 90 -27.47 -0.39 18.27
CA PHE A 90 -26.12 0.12 18.50
C PHE A 90 -25.06 -0.98 18.53
N VAL A 91 -25.40 -2.25 18.29
CA VAL A 91 -24.41 -3.33 18.15
C VAL A 91 -23.79 -3.37 16.74
N VAL A 92 -24.51 -2.90 15.72
CA VAL A 92 -24.15 -3.15 14.32
C VAL A 92 -24.02 -1.84 13.55
N ASP A 93 -22.79 -1.50 13.14
CA ASP A 93 -22.53 -0.42 12.19
C ASP A 93 -22.95 -0.86 10.78
N ALA A 94 -23.57 0.05 10.01
CA ALA A 94 -24.04 -0.23 8.64
C ALA A 94 -22.90 -0.41 7.61
N GLY A 95 -21.64 -0.41 8.05
CA GLY A 95 -20.47 -0.43 7.19
C GLY A 95 -20.28 0.88 6.43
N LEU A 96 -19.43 0.88 5.40
CA LEU A 96 -19.04 2.10 4.69
C LEU A 96 -20.15 2.74 3.83
N ASP A 97 -21.34 2.13 3.72
CA ASP A 97 -22.49 2.54 2.87
C ASP A 97 -22.13 2.87 1.40
N THR A 98 -20.92 2.49 0.97
CA THR A 98 -20.43 2.65 -0.40
C THR A 98 -20.18 1.27 -1.00
N PRO A 99 -20.58 1.03 -2.27
CA PRO A 99 -20.18 -0.19 -2.95
C PRO A 99 -18.66 -0.20 -3.09
N GLY A 100 -18.08 -1.39 -3.10
CA GLY A 100 -16.66 -1.53 -3.29
C GLY A 100 -16.24 -2.98 -3.41
N MET A 101 -14.94 -3.18 -3.43
CA MET A 101 -14.38 -4.53 -3.42
C MET A 101 -14.58 -5.12 -2.03
N TYR A 102 -15.07 -6.35 -1.94
CA TYR A 102 -14.99 -7.09 -0.69
C TYR A 102 -13.53 -7.07 -0.23
N ILE A 103 -13.28 -6.75 1.05
CA ILE A 103 -11.95 -6.79 1.68
C ILE A 103 -11.93 -7.88 2.74
N GLY A 104 -13.01 -8.01 3.49
CA GLY A 104 -13.13 -9.01 4.53
C GLY A 104 -14.35 -8.74 5.39
N ARG A 105 -14.23 -8.89 6.71
CA ARG A 105 -15.38 -8.78 7.62
C ARG A 105 -15.16 -7.75 8.69
N HIS A 106 -16.22 -7.04 9.02
CA HIS A 106 -16.26 -6.24 10.22
C HIS A 106 -16.35 -7.18 11.43
N VAL A 107 -15.39 -7.10 12.35
CA VAL A 107 -15.18 -8.13 13.38
C VAL A 107 -16.33 -8.18 14.38
N TRP A 108 -16.90 -7.03 14.74
CA TRP A 108 -17.96 -6.99 15.74
C TRP A 108 -19.32 -7.39 15.20
N SER A 109 -19.66 -6.96 13.98
CA SER A 109 -20.96 -7.29 13.38
C SER A 109 -20.95 -8.59 12.58
N GLY A 110 -19.79 -9.04 12.10
CA GLY A 110 -19.67 -10.16 11.17
C GLY A 110 -20.00 -9.78 9.72
N ASP A 111 -20.43 -8.54 9.45
CA ASP A 111 -20.84 -8.10 8.13
C ASP A 111 -19.67 -8.05 7.15
N SER A 112 -20.02 -8.09 5.86
CA SER A 112 -19.06 -7.86 4.79
C SER A 112 -18.53 -6.44 4.84
N PHE A 113 -17.21 -6.30 4.93
CA PHE A 113 -16.51 -5.04 4.79
C PHE A 113 -16.05 -4.88 3.34
N VAL A 114 -16.67 -3.94 2.63
CA VAL A 114 -16.33 -3.56 1.26
C VAL A 114 -15.62 -2.20 1.24
N PHE A 115 -14.65 -2.04 0.35
CA PHE A 115 -13.87 -0.81 0.24
C PHE A 115 -13.53 -0.51 -1.21
N ASP A 116 -13.76 0.73 -1.61
CA ASP A 116 -13.27 1.31 -2.85
C ASP A 116 -13.01 2.80 -2.62
N VAL A 117 -11.73 3.17 -2.60
CA VAL A 117 -11.29 4.54 -2.34
C VAL A 117 -11.84 5.54 -3.37
N PHE A 118 -12.02 5.10 -4.61
CA PHE A 118 -12.51 5.95 -5.68
C PHE A 118 -14.01 6.18 -5.57
N GLU A 119 -14.78 5.16 -5.14
CA GLU A 119 -16.20 5.32 -4.85
C GLU A 119 -16.41 6.16 -3.59
N LEU A 120 -15.62 5.95 -2.53
CA LEU A 120 -15.66 6.78 -1.32
C LEU A 120 -15.42 8.26 -1.66
N TYR A 121 -14.46 8.54 -2.53
CA TYR A 121 -14.20 9.90 -3.02
C TYR A 121 -15.36 10.43 -3.89
N ARG A 122 -15.86 9.62 -4.82
CA ARG A 122 -16.98 9.97 -5.72
C ARG A 122 -18.27 10.30 -4.97
N GLN A 123 -18.53 9.58 -3.88
CA GLN A 123 -19.67 9.82 -2.98
C GLN A 123 -19.39 10.90 -1.91
N GLN A 124 -18.22 11.54 -1.95
CA GLN A 124 -17.82 12.59 -1.01
C GLN A 124 -17.79 12.14 0.46
N VAL A 125 -17.59 10.85 0.71
CA VAL A 125 -17.34 10.30 2.06
C VAL A 125 -15.95 10.69 2.55
N ILE A 126 -14.99 10.77 1.61
CA ILE A 126 -13.64 11.24 1.86
C ILE A 126 -13.31 12.41 0.94
N GLU A 127 -12.51 13.35 1.44
CA GLU A 127 -12.09 14.50 0.65
C GLU A 127 -10.90 14.20 -0.25
N ASN A 128 -10.06 13.22 0.09
CA ASN A 128 -8.92 12.82 -0.73
C ASN A 128 -8.83 11.30 -0.83
N PRO A 129 -8.30 10.76 -1.95
CA PRO A 129 -8.12 9.32 -2.13
C PRO A 129 -6.81 8.78 -1.56
N ASN A 130 -6.02 9.61 -0.85
CA ASN A 130 -4.74 9.19 -0.30
C ASN A 130 -4.95 8.46 1.02
N PHE A 131 -4.20 7.38 1.22
CA PHE A 131 -4.31 6.57 2.43
C PHE A 131 -2.95 6.10 2.92
N ALA A 132 -2.88 5.83 4.22
CA ALA A 132 -1.66 5.33 4.86
C ALA A 132 -1.93 4.01 5.57
N VAL A 133 -0.96 3.10 5.51
CA VAL A 133 -1.00 1.78 6.14
C VAL A 133 0.19 1.62 7.08
N PHE A 134 -0.10 1.42 8.37
CA PHE A 134 0.88 1.28 9.45
C PHE A 134 0.77 -0.10 10.11
N GLY A 135 1.88 -0.63 10.63
CA GLY A 135 1.90 -1.99 11.18
C GLY A 135 3.30 -2.55 11.34
N SER A 136 3.51 -3.37 12.38
CA SER A 136 4.76 -4.09 12.57
C SER A 136 5.08 -5.03 11.39
N VAL A 137 6.33 -5.50 11.32
CA VAL A 137 6.69 -6.58 10.38
C VAL A 137 5.80 -7.81 10.65
N GLY A 138 5.41 -8.53 9.59
CA GLY A 138 4.56 -9.73 9.69
C GLY A 138 3.07 -9.46 9.95
N SER A 139 2.64 -8.20 10.06
CA SER A 139 1.23 -7.85 10.31
C SER A 139 0.30 -7.99 9.10
N ARG A 140 0.84 -8.26 7.90
CA ARG A 140 0.14 -8.45 6.61
C ARG A 140 -0.33 -7.18 5.89
N LYS A 141 0.30 -6.02 6.14
CA LYS A 141 0.09 -4.78 5.36
C LYS A 141 0.18 -4.98 3.85
N SER A 142 1.26 -5.60 3.36
CA SER A 142 1.47 -5.82 1.91
C SER A 142 0.41 -6.74 1.32
N SER A 143 -0.15 -7.66 2.12
CA SER A 143 -1.24 -8.52 1.68
C SER A 143 -2.50 -7.72 1.35
N LEU A 144 -2.85 -6.71 2.16
CA LEU A 144 -3.97 -5.82 1.86
C LEU A 144 -3.75 -5.06 0.56
N LEU A 145 -2.57 -4.45 0.38
CA LEU A 145 -2.27 -3.67 -0.83
C LEU A 145 -2.34 -4.52 -2.10
N LYS A 146 -1.77 -5.73 -2.06
CA LYS A 146 -1.87 -6.68 -3.17
C LYS A 146 -3.31 -7.13 -3.43
N THR A 147 -4.11 -7.26 -2.38
CA THR A 147 -5.55 -7.57 -2.50
C THR A 147 -6.29 -6.42 -3.18
N LEU A 148 -6.04 -5.17 -2.75
CA LEU A 148 -6.63 -3.98 -3.37
C LEU A 148 -6.26 -3.85 -4.85
N ILE A 149 -5.00 -4.09 -5.20
CA ILE A 149 -4.54 -4.07 -6.58
C ILE A 149 -5.16 -5.23 -7.39
N SER A 150 -5.09 -6.46 -6.88
CA SER A 150 -5.61 -7.65 -7.58
C SER A 150 -7.11 -7.56 -7.82
N ARG A 151 -7.89 -7.19 -6.79
CA ARG A 151 -9.34 -7.00 -6.93
C ARG A 151 -9.63 -5.77 -7.79
N GLY A 152 -8.89 -4.68 -7.61
CA GLY A 152 -9.06 -3.43 -8.35
C GLY A 152 -8.88 -3.59 -9.86
N ALA A 153 -7.98 -4.47 -10.28
CA ALA A 153 -7.80 -4.81 -11.69
C ALA A 153 -9.09 -5.34 -12.35
N ALA A 154 -9.92 -6.10 -11.62
CA ALA A 154 -11.22 -6.57 -12.11
C ALA A 154 -12.27 -5.44 -12.25
N PHE A 155 -12.07 -4.35 -11.50
CA PHE A 155 -12.87 -3.12 -11.59
C PHE A 155 -12.31 -2.12 -12.63
N GLY A 156 -11.20 -2.47 -13.30
CA GLY A 156 -10.56 -1.62 -14.32
C GLY A 156 -9.60 -0.59 -13.75
N TYR A 157 -9.27 -0.67 -12.46
CA TYR A 157 -8.22 0.16 -11.86
C TYR A 157 -6.84 -0.39 -12.23
N GLN A 158 -5.89 0.52 -12.42
CA GLN A 158 -4.49 0.17 -12.59
C GLN A 158 -3.72 0.41 -11.30
N ALA A 159 -2.49 -0.09 -11.23
CA ALA A 159 -1.59 0.15 -10.12
C ALA A 159 -0.17 0.46 -10.59
N ALA A 160 0.54 1.23 -9.78
CA ALA A 160 1.96 1.48 -9.95
C ALA A 160 2.66 1.30 -8.61
N VAL A 161 3.79 0.59 -8.65
CA VAL A 161 4.71 0.42 -7.52
C VAL A 161 6.04 1.03 -7.96
N PRO A 162 6.27 2.32 -7.67
CA PRO A 162 7.47 3.01 -8.11
C PRO A 162 8.76 2.45 -7.51
N CYS A 163 8.66 1.82 -6.33
CA CYS A 163 9.78 1.22 -5.63
C CYS A 163 9.35 -0.05 -4.91
N ASP A 164 9.82 -1.20 -5.36
CA ASP A 164 9.67 -2.48 -4.66
C ASP A 164 11.04 -3.02 -4.22
N PRO A 165 11.59 -2.54 -3.09
CA PRO A 165 12.93 -2.93 -2.62
C PRO A 165 13.01 -4.39 -2.14
N LYS A 166 11.87 -5.05 -1.93
CA LYS A 166 11.80 -6.44 -1.44
C LYS A 166 11.31 -7.42 -2.50
N GLY A 167 10.97 -6.94 -3.70
CA GLY A 167 10.41 -7.75 -4.78
C GLY A 167 9.03 -8.33 -4.46
N GLU A 168 8.29 -7.76 -3.50
CA GLU A 168 7.04 -8.32 -3.01
C GLU A 168 5.93 -8.33 -4.08
N TYR A 169 5.93 -7.38 -5.01
CA TYR A 169 4.89 -7.20 -6.03
C TYR A 169 5.19 -7.96 -7.33
N THR A 170 6.38 -8.54 -7.45
CA THR A 170 6.81 -9.32 -8.62
C THR A 170 5.81 -10.41 -9.02
N ARG A 171 5.36 -11.22 -8.05
CA ARG A 171 4.41 -12.31 -8.31
C ARG A 171 3.04 -11.78 -8.73
N LEU A 172 2.61 -10.66 -8.15
CA LEU A 172 1.35 -10.02 -8.51
C LEU A 172 1.38 -9.46 -9.93
N ALA A 173 2.46 -8.79 -10.31
CA ALA A 173 2.64 -8.32 -11.67
C ALA A 173 2.52 -9.45 -12.68
N ARG A 174 3.26 -10.55 -12.48
CA ARG A 174 3.21 -11.70 -13.39
C ARG A 174 1.84 -12.36 -13.44
N ARG A 175 1.15 -12.49 -12.30
CA ARG A 175 -0.22 -13.02 -12.28
C ARG A 175 -1.18 -12.18 -13.11
N LEU A 176 -0.97 -10.87 -13.13
CA LEU A 176 -1.73 -9.90 -13.94
C LEU A 176 -1.17 -9.75 -15.37
N GLY A 177 -0.29 -10.65 -15.82
CA GLY A 177 0.27 -10.65 -17.18
C GLY A 177 1.27 -9.53 -17.45
N CYS A 178 1.91 -8.99 -16.40
CA CYS A 178 2.85 -7.88 -16.47
C CYS A 178 4.23 -8.33 -15.98
N GLU A 179 5.31 -7.93 -16.66
CA GLU A 179 6.66 -8.18 -16.17
C GLU A 179 7.21 -6.96 -15.40
N PRO A 180 7.68 -7.15 -14.15
CA PRO A 180 8.39 -6.10 -13.43
C PRO A 180 9.65 -5.66 -14.16
N THR A 181 9.96 -4.38 -14.08
CA THR A 181 11.25 -3.87 -14.53
C THR A 181 12.23 -3.85 -13.37
N TYR A 182 13.36 -4.54 -13.53
CA TYR A 182 14.40 -4.63 -12.53
C TYR A 182 15.41 -3.49 -12.71
N ILE A 183 15.78 -2.87 -11.59
CA ILE A 183 16.79 -1.82 -11.52
C ILE A 183 17.83 -2.23 -10.48
N GLY A 184 19.10 -2.05 -10.81
CA GLY A 184 20.19 -2.36 -9.91
C GLY A 184 21.54 -2.46 -10.63
N PRO A 185 22.64 -2.47 -9.88
CA PRO A 185 23.99 -2.56 -10.45
C PRO A 185 24.13 -3.77 -11.37
N GLY A 186 24.75 -3.57 -12.54
CA GLY A 186 24.99 -4.62 -13.53
C GLY A 186 23.79 -4.96 -14.44
N LEU A 187 22.64 -4.31 -14.25
CA LEU A 187 21.52 -4.38 -15.19
C LEU A 187 21.67 -3.32 -16.30
N SER A 188 21.08 -3.60 -17.46
CA SER A 188 21.05 -2.67 -18.60
C SER A 188 19.96 -1.61 -18.47
N THR A 189 18.96 -1.83 -17.62
CA THR A 189 17.85 -0.90 -17.38
C THR A 189 18.37 0.41 -16.79
N ARG A 190 18.09 1.52 -17.47
CA ARG A 190 18.29 2.88 -16.96
C ARG A 190 16.98 3.63 -16.96
N LEU A 191 16.82 4.54 -16.00
CA LEU A 191 15.69 5.46 -15.93
C LEU A 191 16.22 6.89 -15.89
N ASN A 192 15.64 7.79 -16.65
CA ASN A 192 15.96 9.21 -16.51
C ASN A 192 14.96 9.88 -15.56
N PRO A 193 15.37 10.29 -14.35
CA PRO A 193 14.45 10.89 -13.40
C PRO A 193 14.03 12.32 -13.79
N LEU A 194 14.65 12.89 -14.83
CA LEU A 194 14.29 14.19 -15.42
C LEU A 194 13.33 14.05 -16.61
N ASP A 195 12.80 12.86 -16.91
CA ASP A 195 11.77 12.67 -17.93
C ASP A 195 10.55 13.55 -17.64
N ALA A 196 10.03 14.21 -18.69
CA ALA A 196 8.84 15.03 -18.57
C ALA A 196 7.58 14.18 -18.74
N PRO A 197 6.48 14.50 -18.04
CA PRO A 197 5.20 13.88 -18.34
C PRO A 197 4.71 14.21 -19.76
N PRO A 198 3.68 13.52 -20.25
CA PRO A 198 2.92 14.00 -21.39
C PRO A 198 2.28 15.36 -21.09
N ARG A 199 2.36 16.30 -22.03
CA ARG A 199 1.73 17.61 -21.86
C ARG A 199 0.20 17.45 -21.79
N PRO A 200 -0.47 18.04 -20.80
CA PRO A 200 -1.93 18.07 -20.74
C PRO A 200 -2.55 18.79 -21.95
N PRO A 201 -3.64 18.26 -22.52
CA PRO A 201 -4.43 18.96 -23.54
C PRO A 201 -4.84 20.36 -23.06
N GLY A 202 -4.67 21.37 -23.93
CA GLY A 202 -5.08 22.76 -23.65
C GLY A 202 -4.10 23.58 -22.80
N MET A 203 -3.01 23.00 -22.29
CA MET A 203 -1.96 23.76 -21.61
C MET A 203 -0.98 24.37 -22.62
N ALA A 204 -0.72 25.67 -22.51
CA ALA A 204 0.24 26.36 -23.37
C ALA A 204 1.68 25.83 -23.15
N ASP A 205 2.49 25.82 -24.22
CA ASP A 205 3.84 25.25 -24.19
C ASP A 205 4.76 25.95 -23.16
N ALA A 206 4.59 27.26 -22.98
CA ALA A 206 5.34 28.03 -22.00
C ALA A 206 4.96 27.67 -20.55
N ASP A 207 3.68 27.46 -20.26
CA ASP A 207 3.20 27.03 -18.94
C ASP A 207 3.68 25.61 -18.62
N TRP A 208 3.53 24.72 -19.59
CA TRP A 208 4.01 23.35 -19.48
C TRP A 208 5.51 23.27 -19.22
N SER A 209 6.30 24.03 -19.98
CA SER A 209 7.77 24.05 -19.81
C SER A 209 8.17 24.61 -18.45
N ARG A 210 7.44 25.61 -17.92
CA ARG A 210 7.65 26.11 -16.55
C ARG A 210 7.36 25.04 -15.50
N GLU A 211 6.28 24.29 -15.66
CA GLU A 211 5.91 23.24 -14.70
C GLU A 211 6.92 22.08 -14.69
N VAL A 212 7.32 21.61 -15.88
CA VAL A 212 8.38 20.60 -16.02
C VAL A 212 9.70 21.08 -15.42
N LYS A 213 10.09 22.34 -15.66
CA LYS A 213 11.30 22.92 -15.07
C LYS A 213 11.21 22.94 -13.54
N ARG A 214 10.07 23.39 -12.97
CA ARG A 214 9.85 23.41 -11.52
C ARG A 214 9.98 22.02 -10.90
N ALA A 215 9.36 21.01 -11.52
CA ALA A 215 9.45 19.63 -11.04
C ALA A 215 10.90 19.10 -11.08
N ARG A 216 11.63 19.34 -12.17
CA ARG A 216 13.05 18.95 -12.31
C ARG A 216 13.95 19.66 -11.30
N SER A 217 13.75 20.97 -11.10
CA SER A 217 14.51 21.77 -10.14
C SER A 217 14.26 21.28 -8.71
N ALA A 218 12.99 21.08 -8.33
CA ALA A 218 12.62 20.54 -7.03
C ALA A 218 13.22 19.16 -6.76
N LEU A 219 13.21 18.27 -7.76
CA LEU A 219 13.88 16.98 -7.67
C LEU A 219 15.39 17.14 -7.44
N LEU A 220 16.09 17.88 -8.31
CA LEU A 220 17.54 18.07 -8.21
C LEU A 220 17.95 18.71 -6.89
N SER A 221 17.26 19.77 -6.46
CA SER A 221 17.49 20.37 -5.15
C SER A 221 17.28 19.35 -4.05
N SER A 222 16.19 18.58 -4.04
CA SER A 222 15.95 17.57 -3.00
C SER A 222 17.03 16.48 -2.94
N LEU A 223 17.56 16.04 -4.09
CA LEU A 223 18.65 15.06 -4.16
C LEU A 223 19.96 15.65 -3.64
N ILE A 224 20.31 16.87 -4.04
CA ILE A 224 21.54 17.53 -3.62
C ILE A 224 21.48 17.88 -2.13
N GLU A 225 20.37 18.45 -1.63
CA GLU A 225 20.19 18.75 -0.20
C GLU A 225 20.31 17.50 0.67
N THR A 226 19.68 16.40 0.23
CA THR A 226 19.74 15.13 0.94
C THR A 226 21.18 14.61 1.03
N ALA A 227 21.91 14.63 -0.08
CA ALA A 227 23.29 14.15 -0.14
C ALA A 227 24.30 15.11 0.52
N LYS A 228 23.99 16.40 0.55
CA LYS A 228 24.80 17.45 1.20
C LYS A 228 24.55 17.50 2.71
N GLY A 229 23.36 17.10 3.16
CA GLY A 229 22.92 17.13 4.56
C GLY A 229 22.45 18.50 5.05
N VAL A 230 22.42 19.52 4.18
CA VAL A 230 21.97 20.88 4.48
C VAL A 230 21.20 21.47 3.29
N PRO A 231 20.31 22.46 3.51
CA PRO A 231 19.62 23.16 2.44
C PRO A 231 20.58 23.81 1.43
N LEU A 232 20.10 24.00 0.20
CA LEU A 232 20.86 24.75 -0.80
C LEU A 232 20.86 26.25 -0.49
N THR A 233 21.96 26.90 -0.81
CA THR A 233 22.06 28.37 -0.80
C THR A 233 21.35 28.95 -2.03
N PRO A 234 21.01 30.26 -2.02
CA PRO A 234 20.43 30.92 -3.20
C PRO A 234 21.29 30.79 -4.46
N SER A 235 22.62 30.84 -4.34
CA SER A 235 23.54 30.65 -5.47
C SER A 235 23.50 29.22 -6.02
N GLU A 236 23.39 28.21 -5.14
CA GLU A 236 23.28 26.81 -5.56
C GLU A 236 21.94 26.52 -6.24
N HIS A 237 20.83 27.08 -5.74
CA HIS A 237 19.54 27.03 -6.44
C HIS A 237 19.63 27.71 -7.82
N THR A 238 20.24 28.90 -7.89
CA THR A 238 20.44 29.63 -9.14
C THR A 238 21.26 28.81 -10.14
N ALA A 239 22.32 28.14 -9.69
CA ALA A 239 23.15 27.28 -10.53
C ALA A 239 22.38 26.06 -11.09
N VAL A 240 21.55 25.42 -10.27
CA VAL A 240 20.69 24.31 -10.71
C VAL A 240 19.67 24.79 -11.76
N ASP A 241 18.98 25.90 -11.49
CA ASP A 241 17.98 26.46 -12.40
C ASP A 241 18.60 26.93 -13.72
N LEU A 242 19.76 27.59 -13.67
CA LEU A 242 20.51 27.99 -14.85
C LEU A 242 20.97 26.77 -15.65
N ALA A 243 21.51 25.74 -14.98
CA ALA A 243 21.95 24.52 -15.64
C ALA A 243 20.80 23.82 -16.35
N LEU A 244 19.61 23.77 -15.75
CA LEU A 244 18.41 23.25 -16.41
C LEU A 244 18.02 24.08 -17.64
N ASP A 245 18.07 25.42 -17.58
CA ASP A 245 17.78 26.28 -18.73
C ASP A 245 18.80 26.11 -19.85
N VAL A 246 20.09 26.06 -19.50
CA VAL A 246 21.20 25.86 -20.43
C VAL A 246 21.05 24.53 -21.13
N VAL A 247 20.91 23.42 -20.39
CA VAL A 247 20.79 22.08 -20.99
C VAL A 247 19.53 21.96 -21.82
N THR A 248 18.40 22.48 -21.34
CA THR A 248 17.13 22.42 -22.10
C THR A 248 17.21 23.23 -23.40
N ARG A 249 17.94 24.35 -23.42
CA ARG A 249 18.21 25.16 -24.64
C ARG A 249 19.24 24.52 -25.57
N GLN A 250 20.30 23.93 -25.01
CA GLN A 250 21.42 23.34 -25.76
C GLN A 250 21.06 22.03 -26.44
N ILE A 251 20.16 21.25 -25.85
CA ILE A 251 19.66 20.06 -26.54
C ILE A 251 18.65 20.50 -27.60
N THR A 252 19.18 20.85 -28.76
CA THR A 252 18.45 21.20 -29.98
C THR A 252 17.77 19.98 -30.60
N GLY A 253 16.47 20.09 -30.94
CA GLY A 253 15.64 19.00 -31.48
C GLY A 253 14.14 19.12 -31.18
N ALA A 254 13.72 20.17 -30.46
CA ALA A 254 12.32 20.46 -30.18
C ALA A 254 11.52 20.75 -31.45
N SER A 255 10.70 19.80 -31.88
CA SER A 255 9.48 20.09 -32.65
C SER A 255 8.32 20.34 -31.68
N THR A 256 7.13 20.69 -32.18
CA THR A 256 5.86 20.65 -31.44
C THR A 256 5.58 19.30 -30.75
N ASP A 257 6.35 18.25 -31.07
CA ASP A 257 6.04 16.86 -30.77
C ASP A 257 7.15 16.14 -29.99
N ARG A 258 8.32 16.77 -29.74
CA ARG A 258 9.43 16.14 -28.99
C ARG A 258 10.36 17.14 -28.30
N GLN A 259 10.13 17.44 -27.02
CA GLN A 259 11.10 18.18 -26.21
C GLN A 259 12.36 17.35 -25.97
N ALA A 260 13.51 18.01 -25.96
CA ALA A 260 14.74 17.40 -25.50
C ALA A 260 14.74 17.24 -23.97
N THR A 261 15.15 16.06 -23.50
CA THR A 261 15.15 15.76 -22.07
C THR A 261 16.57 15.82 -21.50
N PRO A 262 16.84 16.66 -20.48
CA PRO A 262 18.12 16.69 -19.80
C PRO A 262 18.42 15.35 -19.11
N LEU A 263 19.70 15.03 -18.97
CA LEU A 263 20.20 13.93 -18.15
C LEU A 263 20.99 14.51 -16.97
N LEU A 264 21.13 13.76 -15.87
CA LEU A 264 21.92 14.19 -14.72
C LEU A 264 23.36 14.62 -15.11
N PRO A 265 24.10 13.89 -15.97
CA PRO A 265 25.42 14.34 -16.42
C PRO A 265 25.41 15.66 -17.20
N HIS A 266 24.35 15.95 -17.96
CA HIS A 266 24.25 17.22 -18.70
C HIS A 266 24.09 18.40 -17.73
N VAL A 267 23.24 18.25 -16.71
CA VAL A 267 23.05 19.27 -15.67
C VAL A 267 24.35 19.48 -14.90
N LEU A 268 25.03 18.40 -14.54
CA LEU A 268 26.34 18.47 -13.88
C LEU A 268 27.38 19.22 -14.71
N GLU A 269 27.45 18.96 -16.01
CA GLU A 269 28.39 19.64 -16.90
C GLU A 269 28.09 21.15 -16.97
N ALA A 270 26.82 21.53 -17.12
CA ALA A 270 26.40 22.93 -17.14
C ALA A 270 26.68 23.66 -15.80
N MET A 271 26.54 22.96 -14.65
CA MET A 271 26.93 23.51 -13.34
C MET A 271 28.45 23.60 -13.16
N THR A 272 29.22 22.71 -13.80
CA THR A 272 30.69 22.71 -13.72
C THR A 272 31.30 23.83 -14.55
N ASN A 273 30.74 24.04 -15.75
CA ASN A 273 31.27 24.97 -16.74
C ASN A 273 30.21 25.99 -17.18
N PRO A 274 29.68 26.85 -16.29
CA PRO A 274 28.79 27.93 -16.69
C PRO A 274 29.54 28.89 -17.64
N SER A 275 28.82 29.42 -18.64
CA SER A 275 29.36 30.40 -19.57
C SER A 275 28.92 31.83 -19.21
N GLU A 276 29.73 32.83 -19.54
CA GLU A 276 29.37 34.24 -19.31
C GLU A 276 28.13 34.66 -20.10
N ALA A 277 27.92 34.08 -21.29
CA ALA A 277 26.73 34.33 -22.09
C ALA A 277 25.45 33.85 -21.39
N ASP A 278 25.52 32.71 -20.69
CA ASP A 278 24.38 32.14 -19.96
C ASP A 278 24.10 32.90 -18.66
N CYS A 279 25.15 33.49 -18.05
CA CYS A 279 25.03 34.30 -16.83
C CYS A 279 24.68 35.77 -17.10
N ALA A 280 24.54 36.20 -18.36
CA ALA A 280 24.34 37.61 -18.71
C ALA A 280 23.11 38.28 -18.06
N ALA A 281 22.09 37.50 -17.69
CA ALA A 281 20.88 37.98 -17.00
C ALA A 281 20.97 37.90 -15.46
N LEU A 282 22.08 37.39 -14.91
CA LEU A 282 22.29 37.23 -13.48
C LEU A 282 23.19 38.36 -12.94
N PRO A 283 23.03 38.74 -11.67
CA PRO A 283 23.89 39.73 -11.02
C PRO A 283 25.26 39.15 -10.58
N VAL A 284 25.74 38.09 -11.24
CA VAL A 284 26.98 37.37 -10.94
C VAL A 284 27.65 36.92 -12.24
N THR A 285 28.99 36.89 -12.25
CA THR A 285 29.77 36.31 -13.35
C THR A 285 29.70 34.79 -13.35
N ALA A 286 30.05 34.16 -14.48
CA ALA A 286 30.10 32.70 -14.54
C ALA A 286 31.11 32.09 -13.55
N THR A 287 32.22 32.80 -13.31
CA THR A 287 33.24 32.37 -12.33
C THR A 287 32.70 32.43 -10.90
N GLU A 288 32.06 33.54 -10.52
CA GLU A 288 31.45 33.68 -9.18
C GLU A 288 30.34 32.65 -8.95
N LEU A 289 29.51 32.37 -9.96
CA LEU A 289 28.47 31.35 -9.86
C LEU A 289 29.09 29.96 -9.66
N ARG A 290 30.11 29.59 -10.45
CA ARG A 290 30.83 28.31 -10.32
C ARG A 290 31.43 28.15 -8.93
N ASP A 291 32.07 29.19 -8.41
CA ASP A 291 32.72 29.16 -7.09
C ASP A 291 31.69 29.07 -5.96
N SER A 292 30.61 29.85 -6.05
CA SER A 292 29.55 29.86 -5.04
C SER A 292 28.63 28.64 -5.07
N SER A 293 28.57 27.88 -6.18
CA SER A 293 27.80 26.64 -6.29
C SER A 293 28.64 25.36 -6.18
N ARG A 294 29.93 25.48 -5.85
CA ARG A 294 30.90 24.38 -5.91
C ARG A 294 30.48 23.15 -5.10
N ASP A 295 29.94 23.35 -3.91
CA ASP A 295 29.52 22.25 -3.02
C ASP A 295 28.35 21.46 -3.60
N ALA A 296 27.34 22.14 -4.14
CA ALA A 296 26.25 21.50 -4.87
C ALA A 296 26.75 20.75 -6.12
N THR A 297 27.65 21.36 -6.90
CA THR A 297 28.22 20.73 -8.10
C THR A 297 29.01 19.46 -7.76
N LEU A 298 29.86 19.50 -6.72
CA LEU A 298 30.63 18.33 -6.27
C LEU A 298 29.73 17.25 -5.68
N THR A 299 28.66 17.63 -4.99
CA THR A 299 27.64 16.70 -4.48
C THR A 299 26.92 16.00 -5.64
N LEU A 300 26.44 16.75 -6.64
CA LEU A 300 25.80 16.19 -7.83
C LEU A 300 26.76 15.29 -8.62
N ARG A 301 28.06 15.65 -8.67
CA ARG A 301 29.11 14.80 -9.26
C ARG A 301 29.23 13.46 -8.54
N ARG A 302 29.24 13.46 -7.21
CA ARG A 302 29.29 12.25 -6.37
C ARG A 302 28.06 11.36 -6.57
N LEU A 303 26.88 11.98 -6.73
CA LEU A 303 25.65 11.24 -7.03
C LEU A 303 25.70 10.60 -8.41
N THR A 304 25.99 11.41 -9.44
CA THR A 304 25.96 11.00 -10.85
C THR A 304 27.00 9.94 -11.19
N HIS A 305 28.21 10.04 -10.65
CA HIS A 305 29.27 9.04 -10.87
C HIS A 305 29.39 8.00 -9.74
N GLY A 306 28.50 8.05 -8.75
CA GLY A 306 28.50 7.15 -7.59
C GLY A 306 27.14 6.50 -7.42
N ALA A 307 26.38 6.93 -6.40
CA ALA A 307 25.14 6.30 -5.96
C ALA A 307 24.07 6.09 -7.05
N LEU A 308 24.02 6.99 -8.05
CA LEU A 308 23.03 6.95 -9.14
C LEU A 308 23.64 6.50 -10.47
N GLY A 309 24.97 6.35 -10.54
CA GLY A 309 25.69 5.96 -11.75
C GLY A 309 25.29 4.57 -12.22
N GLY A 310 25.12 4.40 -13.53
CA GLY A 310 24.63 3.15 -14.09
C GLY A 310 23.11 2.98 -14.07
N LEU A 311 22.38 3.74 -13.22
CA LEU A 311 20.94 3.61 -13.02
C LEU A 311 20.15 4.80 -13.56
N PHE A 312 20.61 6.03 -13.27
CA PHE A 312 19.89 7.28 -13.54
C PHE A 312 20.69 8.31 -14.36
N ASP A 313 21.80 7.90 -14.92
CA ASP A 313 22.77 8.73 -15.64
C ASP A 313 22.60 8.69 -17.17
N GLY A 314 21.55 8.04 -17.68
CA GLY A 314 21.30 7.87 -19.11
C GLY A 314 19.82 7.95 -19.47
N PRO A 315 19.47 7.93 -20.78
CA PRO A 315 18.09 7.90 -21.23
C PRO A 315 17.33 6.68 -20.69
N THR A 316 16.02 6.85 -20.46
CA THR A 316 15.15 5.75 -20.03
C THR A 316 15.15 4.62 -21.06
N THR A 317 15.39 3.39 -20.59
CA THR A 317 15.32 2.16 -21.39
C THR A 317 14.29 1.16 -20.85
N SER A 318 13.49 1.57 -19.86
CA SER A 318 12.48 0.69 -19.25
C SER A 318 11.42 0.26 -20.28
N PRO A 319 11.05 -1.04 -20.31
CA PRO A 319 9.97 -1.54 -21.16
C PRO A 319 8.58 -1.42 -20.52
N LEU A 320 8.42 -0.70 -19.39
CA LEU A 320 7.14 -0.64 -18.69
C LEU A 320 6.03 -0.06 -19.57
N ASP A 321 4.90 -0.76 -19.57
CA ASP A 321 3.68 -0.39 -20.26
C ASP A 321 2.64 0.08 -19.23
N PHE A 322 2.32 1.38 -19.26
CA PHE A 322 1.41 2.03 -18.32
C PHE A 322 -0.07 1.83 -18.66
N ASP A 323 -0.37 1.18 -19.79
CA ASP A 323 -1.74 0.79 -20.16
C ASP A 323 -2.11 -0.59 -19.58
N ARG A 324 -1.16 -1.26 -18.91
CA ARG A 324 -1.36 -2.55 -18.24
C ARG A 324 -1.90 -2.42 -16.82
N PRO A 325 -2.48 -3.50 -16.25
CA PRO A 325 -3.06 -3.47 -14.89
C PRO A 325 -2.08 -3.05 -13.79
N ILE A 326 -0.77 -3.34 -13.94
CA ILE A 326 0.22 -2.95 -12.94
C ILE A 326 1.61 -2.67 -13.54
N ALA A 327 2.23 -1.58 -13.13
CA ALA A 327 3.64 -1.27 -13.39
C ALA A 327 4.46 -1.40 -12.10
N VAL A 328 5.53 -2.21 -12.11
CA VAL A 328 6.39 -2.44 -10.92
C VAL A 328 7.84 -2.19 -11.27
N LEU A 329 8.50 -1.32 -10.50
CA LEU A 329 9.96 -1.20 -10.47
C LEU A 329 10.51 -1.99 -9.29
N ASN A 330 11.20 -3.09 -9.59
CA ASN A 330 11.82 -3.95 -8.59
C ASN A 330 13.25 -3.47 -8.31
N LEU A 331 13.52 -3.14 -7.04
CA LEU A 331 14.79 -2.64 -6.53
C LEU A 331 15.50 -3.66 -5.60
N GLU A 332 15.09 -4.94 -5.61
CA GLU A 332 15.65 -5.98 -4.72
C GLU A 332 17.17 -6.17 -4.87
N ARG A 333 17.72 -5.79 -6.03
CA ARG A 333 19.16 -5.87 -6.33
C ARG A 333 19.93 -4.63 -5.91
N VAL A 334 19.24 -3.58 -5.46
CA VAL A 334 19.86 -2.36 -4.94
C VAL A 334 20.23 -2.60 -3.49
N GLN A 335 21.52 -2.49 -3.19
CA GLN A 335 22.06 -2.58 -1.83
C GLN A 335 22.91 -1.35 -1.56
N GLY A 336 22.90 -0.86 -0.33
CA GLY A 336 23.64 0.33 0.05
C GLY A 336 23.19 0.91 1.39
N SER A 337 23.63 2.12 1.68
CA SER A 337 23.14 2.89 2.84
C SER A 337 21.67 3.29 2.64
N ASP A 338 20.98 3.57 3.75
CA ASP A 338 19.59 4.07 3.70
C ASP A 338 19.48 5.36 2.87
N GLU A 339 20.48 6.24 2.94
CA GLU A 339 20.56 7.45 2.12
C GLU A 339 20.62 7.13 0.62
N MET A 340 21.49 6.20 0.21
CA MET A 340 21.60 5.78 -1.19
C MET A 340 20.28 5.19 -1.68
N ILE A 341 19.66 4.31 -0.89
CA ILE A 341 18.38 3.70 -1.23
C ILE A 341 17.29 4.76 -1.32
N ALA A 342 17.24 5.73 -0.41
CA ALA A 342 16.29 6.84 -0.44
C ALA A 342 16.43 7.70 -1.72
N LEU A 343 17.66 8.01 -2.13
CA LEU A 343 17.93 8.76 -3.36
C LEU A 343 17.51 7.99 -4.61
N ILE A 344 17.82 6.69 -4.68
CA ILE A 344 17.39 5.80 -5.77
C ILE A 344 15.86 5.70 -5.82
N MET A 345 15.22 5.50 -4.66
CA MET A 345 13.77 5.46 -4.56
C MET A 345 13.13 6.75 -5.05
N THR A 346 13.71 7.91 -4.69
CA THR A 346 13.22 9.22 -5.12
C THR A 346 13.32 9.39 -6.63
N CYS A 347 14.42 8.95 -7.26
CA CYS A 347 14.60 9.02 -8.71
C CYS A 347 13.62 8.10 -9.45
N ALA A 348 13.47 6.85 -8.98
CA ALA A 348 12.51 5.90 -9.54
C ALA A 348 11.06 6.39 -9.41
N GLN A 349 10.72 6.97 -8.26
CA GLN A 349 9.43 7.62 -8.02
C GLN A 349 9.18 8.78 -8.97
N ALA A 350 10.11 9.72 -9.10
CA ALA A 350 9.95 10.88 -9.97
C ALA A 350 9.71 10.46 -11.44
N TRP A 351 10.46 9.47 -11.92
CA TRP A 351 10.26 8.91 -13.26
C TRP A 351 8.87 8.25 -13.43
N MET A 352 8.48 7.39 -12.48
CA MET A 352 7.19 6.69 -12.51
C MET A 352 6.03 7.70 -12.43
N GLU A 353 6.12 8.68 -11.54
CA GLU A 353 5.13 9.75 -11.37
C GLU A 353 4.97 10.56 -12.66
N ALA A 354 6.07 10.93 -13.30
CA ALA A 354 6.01 11.62 -14.59
C ALA A 354 5.30 10.80 -15.66
N ALA A 355 5.53 9.48 -15.70
CA ALA A 355 4.84 8.60 -16.63
C ALA A 355 3.34 8.42 -16.33
N LEU A 356 2.93 8.50 -15.06
CA LEU A 356 1.55 8.34 -14.59
C LEU A 356 0.71 9.63 -14.67
N MET A 357 1.34 10.79 -14.81
CA MET A 357 0.65 12.09 -15.00
C MET A 357 0.02 12.18 -16.40
N ARG A 358 -0.99 11.35 -16.65
CA ARG A 358 -1.73 11.22 -17.91
C ARG A 358 -3.19 11.63 -17.66
N GLN A 359 -3.77 12.42 -18.57
CA GLN A 359 -5.20 12.74 -18.54
C GLN A 359 -6.03 11.72 -19.33
N ASP A 360 -5.86 10.43 -19.04
CA ASP A 360 -6.58 9.34 -19.69
C ASP A 360 -7.83 8.88 -18.94
N GLY A 361 -8.10 9.49 -17.77
CA GLY A 361 -9.26 9.17 -16.93
C GLY A 361 -9.16 7.83 -16.20
N VAL A 362 -8.02 7.13 -16.31
CA VAL A 362 -7.81 5.85 -15.64
C VAL A 362 -7.44 6.09 -14.18
N GLN A 363 -8.16 5.40 -13.29
CA GLN A 363 -7.96 5.50 -11.85
C GLN A 363 -6.86 4.54 -11.40
N ARG A 364 -5.91 5.02 -10.60
CA ARG A 364 -4.67 4.27 -10.29
C ARG A 364 -4.33 4.23 -8.82
N TYR A 365 -3.96 3.07 -8.31
CA TYR A 365 -3.27 2.97 -7.02
C TYR A 365 -1.77 3.25 -7.20
N VAL A 366 -1.19 4.15 -6.43
CA VAL A 366 0.27 4.36 -6.42
C VAL A 366 0.81 3.97 -5.06
N VAL A 367 1.56 2.87 -5.00
CA VAL A 367 1.99 2.27 -3.74
C VAL A 367 3.43 2.65 -3.42
N TYR A 368 3.58 3.48 -2.38
CA TYR A 368 4.85 3.89 -1.81
C TYR A 368 5.22 2.95 -0.64
N ASP A 369 5.72 1.77 -0.99
CA ASP A 369 6.20 0.80 0.00
C ASP A 369 7.57 1.21 0.56
N GLU A 370 7.85 0.85 1.81
CA GLU A 370 9.08 1.22 2.53
C GLU A 370 9.37 2.73 2.53
N CYS A 371 8.33 3.56 2.40
CA CYS A 371 8.46 5.02 2.29
C CYS A 371 9.09 5.67 3.54
N TRP A 372 9.10 4.96 4.67
CA TRP A 372 9.80 5.36 5.90
C TRP A 372 11.29 5.70 5.67
N ARG A 373 11.94 5.10 4.65
CA ARG A 373 13.33 5.41 4.27
C ARG A 373 13.51 6.85 3.79
N LEU A 374 12.47 7.43 3.19
CA LEU A 374 12.45 8.82 2.72
C LEU A 374 12.16 9.81 3.86
N MET A 375 11.43 9.36 4.89
CA MET A 375 10.92 10.23 5.97
C MET A 375 12.00 10.89 6.81
N ARG A 376 13.23 10.38 6.75
CA ARG A 376 14.40 10.95 7.44
C ARG A 376 14.95 12.21 6.76
N PHE A 377 14.53 12.50 5.53
CA PHE A 377 15.10 13.55 4.70
C PHE A 377 14.04 14.59 4.32
N ALA A 378 14.07 15.76 4.97
CA ALA A 378 13.07 16.82 4.80
C ALA A 378 12.77 17.16 3.32
N GLY A 379 13.82 17.27 2.50
CA GLY A 379 13.69 17.57 1.07
C GLY A 379 12.86 16.54 0.31
N LEU A 380 13.05 15.25 0.62
CA LEU A 380 12.33 14.15 -0.02
C LEU A 380 10.86 14.09 0.45
N VAL A 381 10.61 14.34 1.73
CA VAL A 381 9.23 14.38 2.28
C VAL A 381 8.45 15.56 1.69
N ARG A 382 9.07 16.73 1.55
CA ARG A 382 8.43 17.89 0.89
C ARG A 382 8.02 17.57 -0.54
N ARG A 383 8.90 16.89 -1.29
CA ARG A 383 8.60 16.44 -2.66
C ARG A 383 7.42 15.47 -2.68
N LEU A 384 7.41 14.48 -1.78
CA LEU A 384 6.32 13.51 -1.67
C LEU A 384 4.98 14.18 -1.32
N SER A 385 4.95 15.11 -0.36
CA SER A 385 3.73 15.86 -0.02
C SER A 385 3.22 16.70 -1.18
N ALA A 386 4.11 17.38 -1.91
CA ALA A 386 3.72 18.11 -3.12
C ALA A 386 3.04 17.19 -4.14
N GLN A 387 3.54 15.96 -4.31
CA GLN A 387 2.94 14.97 -5.20
C GLN A 387 1.59 14.44 -4.69
N GLN A 388 1.42 14.27 -3.37
CA GLN A 388 0.15 13.82 -2.81
C GLN A 388 -1.01 14.78 -3.11
N LYS A 389 -0.74 16.08 -3.16
CA LYS A 389 -1.72 17.11 -3.52
C LYS A 389 -2.23 16.98 -4.96
N LEU A 390 -1.39 16.44 -5.84
CA LEU A 390 -1.72 16.25 -7.25
C LEU A 390 -2.52 14.96 -7.52
N ALA A 391 -2.65 14.07 -6.54
CA ALA A 391 -3.30 12.76 -6.70
C ALA A 391 -4.70 12.86 -7.32
N ARG A 392 -5.52 13.83 -6.86
CA ARG A 392 -6.88 14.07 -7.35
C ARG A 392 -6.91 14.47 -8.83
N GLN A 393 -5.95 15.29 -9.26
CA GLN A 393 -5.86 15.79 -10.65
C GLN A 393 -5.58 14.65 -11.64
N TRP A 394 -4.86 13.62 -11.19
CA TRP A 394 -4.40 12.51 -12.04
C TRP A 394 -5.18 11.21 -11.83
N GLY A 395 -6.24 11.23 -11.02
CA GLY A 395 -7.03 10.03 -10.72
C GLY A 395 -6.25 9.00 -9.89
N CYS A 396 -5.25 9.42 -9.12
CA CYS A 396 -4.41 8.54 -8.33
C CYS A 396 -4.90 8.46 -6.88
N ALA A 397 -4.80 7.27 -6.28
CA ALA A 397 -4.91 7.00 -4.86
C ALA A 397 -3.53 6.59 -4.33
N ASN A 398 -2.85 7.50 -3.63
CA ASN A 398 -1.52 7.22 -3.10
C ASN A 398 -1.61 6.42 -1.80
N ALA A 399 -0.92 5.29 -1.74
CA ALA A 399 -0.82 4.44 -0.56
C ALA A 399 0.57 4.56 0.06
N ILE A 400 0.68 5.20 1.23
CA ILE A 400 1.94 5.25 1.99
C ILE A 400 1.99 4.05 2.93
N VAL A 401 3.08 3.29 2.90
CA VAL A 401 3.27 2.13 3.78
C VAL A 401 4.46 2.36 4.69
N ALA A 402 4.25 2.21 6.00
CA ALA A 402 5.29 2.32 7.00
C ALA A 402 5.12 1.31 8.13
N HIS A 403 6.18 1.10 8.92
CA HIS A 403 6.14 0.17 10.04
C HIS A 403 5.51 0.77 11.29
N ARG A 404 5.85 2.02 11.59
CA ARG A 404 5.39 2.78 12.75
C ARG A 404 5.29 4.25 12.37
N ILE A 405 4.39 4.97 13.02
CA ILE A 405 4.19 6.40 12.78
C ILE A 405 5.39 7.21 13.26
N SER A 406 6.09 6.75 14.31
CA SER A 406 7.31 7.38 14.78
C SER A 406 8.42 7.41 13.72
N ASP A 407 8.44 6.50 12.74
CA ASP A 407 9.39 6.59 11.62
C ASP A 407 9.14 7.86 10.79
N LEU A 408 7.88 8.29 10.65
CA LEU A 408 7.52 9.56 10.02
C LEU A 408 7.91 10.76 10.87
N LEU A 409 7.94 10.59 12.20
CA LEU A 409 8.19 11.66 13.17
C LEU A 409 9.64 11.70 13.68
N SER A 410 10.53 10.87 13.13
CA SER A 410 11.89 10.65 13.65
C SER A 410 12.96 11.63 13.16
N ALA A 411 12.57 12.63 12.38
CA ALA A 411 13.48 13.51 11.66
C ALA A 411 13.62 14.91 12.31
N SER A 412 14.38 15.82 11.69
CA SER A 412 14.51 17.21 12.15
C SER A 412 13.15 17.89 12.36
N SER A 413 13.08 18.97 13.15
CA SER A 413 11.84 19.74 13.39
C SER A 413 11.03 20.00 12.11
N ASP A 414 11.72 20.45 11.07
CA ASP A 414 11.13 20.78 9.78
C ASP A 414 10.56 19.54 9.08
N SER A 415 11.23 18.39 9.23
CA SER A 415 10.77 17.13 8.65
C SER A 415 9.52 16.61 9.38
N VAL A 416 9.43 16.82 10.69
CA VAL A 416 8.28 16.41 11.51
C VAL A 416 7.02 17.20 11.12
N GLU A 417 7.13 18.51 10.92
CA GLU A 417 5.99 19.32 10.46
C GLU A 417 5.50 18.87 9.09
N VAL A 418 6.40 18.64 8.14
CA VAL A 418 6.04 18.17 6.80
C VAL A 418 5.43 16.77 6.86
N ALA A 419 5.97 15.86 7.68
CA ALA A 419 5.43 14.52 7.85
C ALA A 419 4.04 14.51 8.52
N LYS A 420 3.79 15.42 9.47
CA LYS A 420 2.45 15.65 10.03
C LYS A 420 1.49 16.17 8.96
N GLY A 421 1.94 17.08 8.09
CA GLY A 421 1.17 17.53 6.93
C GLY A 421 0.79 16.37 6.01
N LEU A 422 1.76 15.49 5.70
CA LEU A 422 1.53 14.29 4.90
C LEU A 422 0.49 13.36 5.53
N LEU A 423 0.56 13.14 6.86
CA LEU A 423 -0.45 12.37 7.59
C LEU A 423 -1.81 13.05 7.53
N ALA A 424 -1.90 14.36 7.74
CA ALA A 424 -3.16 15.11 7.66
C ALA A 424 -3.78 15.04 6.25
N GLU A 425 -2.95 14.94 5.20
CA GLU A 425 -3.35 14.77 3.81
C GLU A 425 -3.82 13.35 3.44
N THR A 426 -3.83 12.40 4.39
CA THR A 426 -4.42 11.06 4.20
C THR A 426 -5.81 10.98 4.85
N ALA A 427 -6.86 10.82 4.05
CA ALA A 427 -8.23 10.71 4.55
C ALA A 427 -8.50 9.36 5.22
N ILE A 428 -7.68 8.34 4.90
CA ILE A 428 -7.84 6.98 5.38
C ILE A 428 -6.54 6.51 6.02
N ARG A 429 -6.64 5.94 7.22
CA ARG A 429 -5.50 5.39 7.97
C ARG A 429 -5.81 3.97 8.41
N ILE A 430 -4.98 3.02 8.01
CA ILE A 430 -5.19 1.60 8.25
C ILE A 430 -4.10 1.12 9.19
N LEU A 431 -4.50 0.79 10.42
CA LEU A 431 -3.60 0.45 11.52
C LEU A 431 -3.67 -1.04 11.79
N TYR A 432 -2.63 -1.75 11.38
CA TYR A 432 -2.36 -3.10 11.84
C TYR A 432 -1.66 -3.07 13.21
N LYS A 433 -1.38 -4.27 13.75
CA LYS A 433 -0.63 -4.46 14.99
C LYS A 433 0.54 -3.50 15.12
N GLN A 434 0.55 -2.72 16.20
CA GLN A 434 1.66 -1.85 16.59
C GLN A 434 2.40 -2.45 17.79
N ALA A 435 3.69 -2.11 17.94
CA ALA A 435 4.41 -2.45 19.16
C ALA A 435 3.97 -1.53 20.32
N SER A 436 3.91 -2.06 21.54
CA SER A 436 3.35 -1.34 22.70
C SER A 436 4.06 -0.01 23.00
N ASP A 437 5.37 0.06 22.75
CA ASP A 437 6.18 1.26 22.90
C ASP A 437 5.86 2.36 21.86
N GLN A 438 5.19 2.00 20.76
CA GLN A 438 4.81 2.92 19.68
C GLN A 438 3.38 3.48 19.83
N ILE A 439 2.60 2.95 20.78
CA ILE A 439 1.20 3.35 20.99
C ILE A 439 1.07 4.82 21.39
N PRO A 440 1.86 5.37 22.35
CA PRO A 440 1.70 6.77 22.73
C PRO A 440 1.96 7.76 21.58
N ASP A 441 2.90 7.44 20.69
CA ASP A 441 3.18 8.25 19.51
C ASP A 441 2.04 8.15 18.49
N THR A 442 1.53 6.93 18.27
CA THR A 442 0.42 6.66 17.35
C THR A 442 -0.87 7.33 17.81
N GLN A 443 -1.18 7.22 19.10
CA GLN A 443 -2.35 7.84 19.71
C GLN A 443 -2.32 9.36 19.55
N ARG A 444 -1.21 10.01 19.89
CA ARG A 444 -1.05 11.46 19.76
C ARG A 444 -1.06 11.94 18.31
N ALA A 445 -0.47 11.18 17.40
CA ALA A 445 -0.37 11.59 15.99
C ALA A 445 -1.70 11.47 15.25
N LEU A 446 -2.56 10.52 15.63
CA LEU A 446 -3.81 10.23 14.94
C LEU A 446 -5.08 10.56 15.74
N ASP A 447 -4.92 11.14 16.93
CA ASP A 447 -6.01 11.47 17.86
C ASP A 447 -6.89 10.24 18.18
N LEU A 448 -6.23 9.12 18.51
CA LEU A 448 -6.94 7.88 18.80
C LEU A 448 -7.55 7.91 20.21
N THR A 449 -8.72 7.29 20.34
CA THR A 449 -9.29 6.99 21.66
C THR A 449 -8.44 5.96 22.41
N ASP A 450 -8.56 5.92 23.73
CA ASP A 450 -7.87 4.92 24.55
C ASP A 450 -8.26 3.50 24.13
N VAL A 451 -9.54 3.27 23.82
CA VAL A 451 -10.05 1.97 23.34
C VAL A 451 -9.39 1.54 22.03
N ALA A 452 -9.28 2.45 21.05
CA ALA A 452 -8.62 2.17 19.79
C ALA A 452 -7.13 1.87 19.99
N SER A 453 -6.47 2.68 20.82
CA SER A 453 -5.04 2.56 21.12
C SER A 453 -4.71 1.25 21.83
N ASP A 454 -5.50 0.87 22.83
CA ASP A 454 -5.36 -0.34 23.62
C ASP A 454 -5.55 -1.64 22.81
N MET A 455 -6.29 -1.57 21.71
CA MET A 455 -6.52 -2.71 20.83
C MET A 455 -5.30 -3.01 19.94
N LEU A 456 -4.58 -1.98 19.48
CA LEU A 456 -3.52 -2.11 18.46
C LEU A 456 -2.44 -3.15 18.81
N PRO A 457 -1.90 -3.26 20.05
CA PRO A 457 -0.88 -4.27 20.37
C PRO A 457 -1.38 -5.71 20.31
N ARG A 458 -2.70 -5.90 20.45
CA ARG A 458 -3.36 -7.20 20.58
C ARG A 458 -3.89 -7.74 19.25
N LEU A 459 -3.82 -6.94 18.19
CA LEU A 459 -4.29 -7.35 16.86
C LEU A 459 -3.52 -8.58 16.36
N ASP A 460 -4.26 -9.55 15.84
CA ASP A 460 -3.71 -10.70 15.13
C ASP A 460 -3.30 -10.31 13.70
N PRO A 461 -2.36 -11.06 13.06
CA PRO A 461 -2.00 -10.80 11.67
C PRO A 461 -3.21 -10.91 10.72
N GLY A 462 -3.43 -9.88 9.90
CA GLY A 462 -4.62 -9.79 9.03
C GLY A 462 -5.79 -9.03 9.66
N PHE A 463 -5.69 -8.61 10.92
CA PHE A 463 -6.66 -7.73 11.54
C PHE A 463 -6.14 -6.30 11.57
N ALA A 464 -6.99 -5.34 11.23
CA ALA A 464 -6.64 -3.92 11.19
C ALA A 464 -7.78 -3.03 11.66
N LEU A 465 -7.42 -1.91 12.27
CA LEU A 465 -8.31 -0.80 12.55
C LEU A 465 -8.26 0.18 11.38
N TRP A 466 -9.37 0.38 10.69
CA TRP A 466 -9.51 1.32 9.58
C TRP A 466 -10.16 2.60 10.08
N LEU A 467 -9.46 3.72 9.95
CA LEU A 467 -9.96 5.05 10.25
C LEU A 467 -10.28 5.73 8.92
N ILE A 468 -11.55 6.01 8.67
CA ILE A 468 -12.05 6.59 7.42
C ILE A 468 -12.91 7.79 7.80
N GLY A 469 -12.41 9.00 7.53
CA GLY A 469 -13.03 10.22 8.07
C GLY A 469 -13.04 10.19 9.60
N ASN A 470 -14.21 10.32 10.21
CA ASN A 470 -14.42 10.24 11.66
C ASN A 470 -14.87 8.85 12.14
N ARG A 471 -14.88 7.84 11.26
CA ARG A 471 -15.36 6.49 11.57
C ARG A 471 -14.20 5.51 11.73
N ALA A 472 -14.38 4.54 12.62
CA ALA A 472 -13.40 3.50 12.90
C ALA A 472 -14.03 2.12 12.70
N PHE A 473 -13.38 1.26 11.91
CA PHE A 473 -13.85 -0.09 11.61
C PHE A 473 -12.80 -1.10 12.01
N TYR A 474 -13.19 -2.08 12.83
CA TYR A 474 -12.33 -3.20 13.15
C TYR A 474 -12.54 -4.32 12.13
N VAL A 475 -11.54 -4.58 11.30
CA VAL A 475 -11.69 -5.41 10.09
C VAL A 475 -10.74 -6.60 10.11
N GLU A 476 -11.30 -7.78 9.88
CA GLU A 476 -10.56 -8.98 9.46
C GLU A 476 -10.37 -8.94 7.95
N HIS A 477 -9.13 -8.80 7.47
CA HIS A 477 -8.80 -8.89 6.04
C HIS A 477 -8.85 -10.35 5.58
N VAL A 478 -9.71 -10.64 4.61
CA VAL A 478 -9.89 -12.00 4.06
C VAL A 478 -9.26 -12.08 2.68
N VAL A 479 -8.37 -13.06 2.50
CA VAL A 479 -7.70 -13.37 1.23
C VAL A 479 -8.32 -14.65 0.66
N GLY A 480 -8.79 -14.58 -0.58
CA GLY A 480 -9.40 -15.73 -1.27
C GLY A 480 -8.36 -16.77 -1.68
N ASP A 481 -8.79 -18.02 -1.87
CA ASP A 481 -7.87 -19.12 -2.17
C ASP A 481 -7.06 -18.91 -3.46
N LEU A 482 -7.66 -18.29 -4.48
CA LEU A 482 -6.98 -17.94 -5.74
C LEU A 482 -5.95 -16.80 -5.58
N GLU A 483 -6.09 -15.98 -4.53
CA GLU A 483 -5.22 -14.83 -4.27
C GLU A 483 -4.01 -15.22 -3.39
N ILE A 484 -4.14 -16.26 -2.55
CA ILE A 484 -3.11 -16.72 -1.61
C ILE A 484 -1.71 -16.84 -2.23
N PRO A 485 -1.52 -17.49 -3.39
CA PRO A 485 -0.18 -17.71 -3.97
C PRO A 485 0.55 -16.40 -4.33
N VAL A 486 -0.22 -15.33 -4.52
CA VAL A 486 0.25 -14.05 -5.05
C VAL A 486 0.29 -12.98 -3.96
N VAL A 487 -0.66 -13.01 -3.04
CA VAL A 487 -0.83 -12.05 -1.95
C VAL A 487 0.06 -12.37 -0.74
N LEU A 488 0.32 -13.65 -0.45
CA LEU A 488 1.09 -14.05 0.73
C LEU A 488 2.57 -14.34 0.39
N ASN A 489 3.47 -13.65 1.08
CA ASN A 489 4.91 -13.87 1.01
C ASN A 489 5.36 -14.73 2.20
N GLY A 490 5.82 -15.96 1.93
CA GLY A 490 6.26 -16.90 2.97
C GLY A 490 7.05 -18.13 2.49
N SER A 491 7.15 -18.35 1.17
CA SER A 491 7.80 -19.50 0.54
C SER A 491 9.26 -19.70 0.99
N LYS A 492 10.06 -18.62 1.04
CA LYS A 492 11.48 -18.70 1.45
C LYS A 492 11.69 -19.17 2.89
N MET A 493 10.82 -18.80 3.84
CA MET A 493 10.90 -19.27 5.24
C MET A 493 10.45 -20.72 5.40
N HIS A 494 9.93 -21.34 4.34
CA HIS A 494 9.51 -22.73 4.33
C HIS A 494 10.51 -23.67 3.68
N GLY A 495 11.64 -23.14 3.17
CA GLY A 495 12.62 -23.91 2.41
C GLY A 495 12.11 -24.29 1.02
N GLU A 496 11.03 -23.66 0.57
CA GLU A 496 10.56 -23.78 -0.81
C GLU A 496 11.47 -22.91 -1.68
N VAL A 497 11.98 -23.51 -2.76
CA VAL A 497 12.67 -22.74 -3.79
C VAL A 497 11.65 -21.77 -4.34
N ASP A 498 11.90 -20.49 -4.12
CA ASP A 498 11.15 -19.41 -4.75
C ASP A 498 11.41 -19.55 -6.26
N ASN A 499 10.56 -20.29 -6.96
CA ASN A 499 10.48 -20.18 -8.42
C ASN A 499 9.87 -18.82 -8.72
N ILE A 500 10.69 -17.78 -8.56
CA ILE A 500 10.47 -16.45 -9.11
C ILE A 500 10.41 -16.46 -10.64
N ASN A 501 10.39 -17.63 -11.28
CA ASN A 501 10.21 -17.83 -12.71
C ASN A 501 8.94 -18.63 -13.02
N LEU A 502 7.92 -18.63 -12.14
CA LEU A 502 6.61 -19.18 -12.53
C LEU A 502 6.14 -18.45 -13.79
N VAL A 503 6.29 -19.10 -14.94
CA VAL A 503 5.58 -18.73 -16.16
C VAL A 503 4.14 -19.22 -16.03
N PRO A 504 3.18 -18.66 -16.78
CA PRO A 504 1.81 -19.15 -16.77
C PRO A 504 1.72 -20.68 -16.88
N ASP A 505 2.62 -21.33 -17.62
CA ASP A 505 2.66 -22.78 -17.83
C ASP A 505 3.11 -23.60 -16.60
N ASP A 506 3.72 -22.97 -15.59
CA ASP A 506 4.14 -23.63 -14.34
C ASP A 506 3.03 -23.68 -13.27
N LEU A 507 1.90 -23.03 -13.55
CA LEU A 507 0.72 -23.05 -12.70
C LEU A 507 -0.16 -24.24 -13.15
N ASP A 508 -0.76 -24.95 -12.20
CA ASP A 508 -1.67 -26.07 -12.51
C ASP A 508 -2.73 -25.60 -13.53
N PRO A 509 -2.86 -26.24 -14.70
CA PRO A 509 -3.85 -25.90 -15.71
C PRO A 509 -5.29 -25.84 -15.17
N VAL A 510 -5.59 -26.61 -14.12
CA VAL A 510 -6.90 -26.61 -13.44
C VAL A 510 -7.14 -25.29 -12.67
N LEU A 511 -6.08 -24.57 -12.30
CA LEU A 511 -6.12 -23.23 -11.70
C LEU A 511 -6.06 -22.09 -12.74
N LEU A 512 -5.83 -22.41 -14.02
CA LEU A 512 -5.60 -21.47 -15.13
C LEU A 512 -6.74 -21.36 -16.13
N ASP A 513 -7.86 -22.06 -15.94
CA ASP A 513 -8.85 -22.14 -17.01
C ASP A 513 -9.53 -20.78 -17.25
N GLY A 514 -9.28 -20.23 -18.45
CA GLY A 514 -10.13 -19.25 -19.11
C GLY A 514 -9.61 -17.83 -19.33
N TYR A 515 -8.43 -17.60 -19.93
CA TYR A 515 -8.15 -16.30 -20.59
C TYR A 515 -7.20 -16.45 -21.79
N ASP A 516 -7.74 -16.77 -22.97
CA ASP A 516 -7.02 -16.64 -24.25
C ASP A 516 -7.31 -15.26 -24.86
N TYR A 517 -6.28 -14.42 -24.93
CA TYR A 517 -6.33 -13.05 -25.44
C TYR A 517 -6.28 -12.95 -26.98
N ARG A 518 -6.24 -14.07 -27.72
CA ARG A 518 -5.84 -14.05 -29.15
C ARG A 518 -6.95 -13.90 -30.21
N ASN A 519 -8.24 -13.86 -29.85
CA ASN A 519 -9.31 -13.70 -30.85
C ASN A 519 -10.10 -12.40 -30.68
N ARG A 520 -9.51 -11.28 -31.12
CA ARG A 520 -10.24 -10.05 -31.46
C ARG A 520 -9.79 -9.54 -32.83
N THR A 521 -10.32 -10.13 -33.89
CA THR A 521 -10.58 -9.44 -35.15
C THR A 521 -11.77 -10.11 -35.82
N GLY A 522 -12.80 -9.35 -36.19
CA GLY A 522 -13.96 -9.89 -36.90
C GLY A 522 -15.28 -9.19 -36.62
N TYR A 523 -15.35 -7.87 -36.82
CA TYR A 523 -16.62 -7.28 -37.24
C TYR A 523 -16.85 -7.73 -38.68
N HIS A 524 -17.80 -8.65 -38.90
CA HIS A 524 -18.41 -8.84 -40.20
C HIS A 524 -19.93 -8.78 -40.05
N THR A 525 -20.47 -7.69 -40.59
CA THR A 525 -21.84 -7.52 -41.02
C THR A 525 -22.30 -8.69 -41.89
N THR A 526 -23.53 -9.14 -41.70
CA THR A 526 -24.40 -9.60 -42.81
C THR A 526 -25.86 -9.54 -42.36
N ASP A 527 -26.60 -8.66 -43.02
CA ASP A 527 -28.06 -8.67 -43.12
C ASP A 527 -28.55 -9.98 -43.76
N ASN A 528 -29.74 -10.42 -43.32
CA ASN A 528 -30.89 -10.90 -44.14
C ASN A 528 -31.83 -11.64 -43.17
N ASN A 529 -32.95 -11.03 -42.75
CA ASN A 529 -34.21 -10.91 -43.48
C ASN A 529 -34.87 -12.26 -43.77
N GLU A 530 -35.78 -12.69 -42.88
CA GLU A 530 -36.98 -13.47 -43.23
C GLU A 530 -37.89 -13.58 -41.99
N TYR A 531 -38.78 -12.61 -41.83
CA TYR A 531 -40.01 -12.76 -41.04
C TYR A 531 -41.17 -12.33 -41.93
N ALA A 532 -41.88 -13.29 -42.51
CA ALA A 532 -43.14 -13.07 -43.18
C ALA A 532 -44.06 -14.31 -43.07
N GLY A 533 -45.10 -14.17 -42.24
CA GLY A 533 -46.47 -14.58 -42.55
C GLY A 533 -46.93 -16.01 -42.22
N GLY A 534 -48.06 -16.13 -41.50
CA GLY A 534 -48.92 -17.32 -41.57
C GLY A 534 -49.91 -17.49 -40.41
N TYR A 535 -51.13 -17.00 -40.57
CA TYR A 535 -52.31 -17.22 -39.72
C TYR A 535 -52.93 -18.63 -39.87
N GLY A 536 -53.52 -19.19 -38.80
CA GLY A 536 -54.75 -20.02 -38.85
C GLY A 536 -54.68 -21.52 -38.41
N PRO A 537 -55.82 -22.17 -38.05
CA PRO A 537 -56.03 -22.87 -36.76
C PRO A 537 -56.51 -24.36 -36.81
N ASN A 538 -56.82 -24.93 -35.62
CA ASN A 538 -57.49 -26.24 -35.28
C ASN A 538 -56.57 -27.50 -35.21
N ALA A 539 -56.73 -28.53 -34.36
CA ALA A 539 -57.77 -28.98 -33.42
C ALA A 539 -57.19 -30.01 -32.39
N ASP A 540 -57.97 -30.26 -31.33
CA ASP A 540 -58.03 -31.37 -30.37
C ASP A 540 -57.13 -32.62 -30.50
N HIS A 541 -56.57 -33.06 -29.35
CA HIS A 541 -56.84 -34.39 -28.77
C HIS A 541 -56.34 -34.45 -27.31
N GLY A 542 -57.21 -34.90 -26.41
CA GLY A 542 -56.88 -35.18 -25.01
C GLY A 542 -56.35 -36.59 -24.79
N ALA A 543 -55.65 -36.79 -23.67
CA ALA A 543 -55.62 -38.04 -22.91
C ALA A 543 -55.06 -37.78 -21.51
N GLU A 544 -55.82 -38.25 -20.52
CA GLU A 544 -55.53 -38.30 -19.10
C GLU A 544 -54.33 -39.20 -18.79
N HIS A 545 -53.55 -38.87 -17.74
CA HIS A 545 -53.06 -39.84 -16.76
C HIS A 545 -52.49 -39.10 -15.52
N GLY A 546 -53.08 -39.37 -14.35
CA GLY A 546 -52.59 -38.94 -13.05
C GLY A 546 -51.81 -40.03 -12.31
N VAL A 547 -50.92 -39.62 -11.40
CA VAL A 547 -50.31 -40.40 -10.31
C VAL A 547 -49.95 -39.40 -9.19
N ARG A 548 -50.75 -39.28 -8.11
CA ARG A 548 -50.65 -39.90 -6.77
C ARG A 548 -49.34 -39.68 -5.98
N PHE A 549 -49.50 -39.03 -4.82
CA PHE A 549 -48.59 -38.89 -3.69
C PHE A 549 -48.43 -40.22 -2.92
N ALA A 550 -47.28 -40.40 -2.25
CA ALA A 550 -47.07 -41.39 -1.20
C ALA A 550 -46.13 -40.84 -0.11
N ASP A 551 -46.51 -41.11 1.14
CA ASP A 551 -45.91 -40.75 2.42
C ASP A 551 -44.57 -41.45 2.72
N GLY A 552 -43.87 -40.92 3.75
CA GLY A 552 -42.54 -41.32 4.22
C GLY A 552 -42.46 -42.65 5.01
N PRO A 553 -41.34 -42.85 5.73
CA PRO A 553 -41.45 -42.97 7.19
C PRO A 553 -40.31 -42.31 8.01
N GLU A 554 -40.70 -41.95 9.25
CA GLU A 554 -40.03 -41.92 10.58
C GLU A 554 -38.67 -42.64 10.71
N ASP A 555 -37.76 -42.41 11.67
CA ASP A 555 -37.48 -41.43 12.75
C ASP A 555 -36.13 -41.93 13.36
N ASP A 556 -35.27 -41.05 13.90
CA ASP A 556 -34.26 -41.40 14.92
C ASP A 556 -33.48 -40.13 15.33
N GLY A 557 -33.70 -39.72 16.58
CA GLY A 557 -33.24 -38.45 17.13
C GLY A 557 -31.83 -38.45 17.71
N PHE A 558 -31.30 -37.25 17.93
CA PHE A 558 -30.30 -36.98 18.97
C PHE A 558 -30.47 -35.55 19.50
N ASP A 559 -30.64 -35.49 20.81
CA ASP A 559 -31.01 -34.36 21.66
C ASP A 559 -29.75 -33.58 22.13
N ILE A 560 -29.81 -32.24 22.20
CA ILE A 560 -28.78 -31.41 22.88
C ILE A 560 -29.50 -30.36 23.76
N PRO A 561 -29.16 -30.21 25.06
CA PRO A 561 -30.03 -29.57 26.03
C PRO A 561 -29.87 -28.05 26.13
N ALA A 562 -31.00 -27.36 26.23
CA ALA A 562 -31.09 -25.99 26.73
C ALA A 562 -30.81 -25.94 28.24
N ARG A 563 -29.88 -25.07 28.67
CA ARG A 563 -29.72 -24.64 30.06
C ARG A 563 -29.72 -23.13 30.08
N TYR A 564 -30.73 -22.53 30.71
CA TYR A 564 -30.61 -21.48 31.73
C TYR A 564 -32.01 -21.22 32.27
N GLY A 565 -32.29 -21.81 33.43
CA GLY A 565 -33.45 -21.51 34.26
C GLY A 565 -33.14 -20.37 35.23
N ALA A 566 -34.21 -19.69 35.62
CA ALA A 566 -34.25 -18.68 36.67
C ALA A 566 -33.95 -19.27 38.07
N ASP A 567 -33.78 -18.36 39.03
CA ASP A 567 -33.52 -18.56 40.48
C ASP A 567 -32.04 -18.74 40.82
N GLY A 568 -31.42 -18.05 41.77
CA GLY A 568 -31.84 -17.10 42.78
C GLY A 568 -30.62 -16.92 43.69
N PHE A 569 -30.19 -15.68 43.93
CA PHE A 569 -29.10 -15.39 44.87
C PHE A 569 -29.62 -15.55 46.30
N ALA A 570 -28.95 -16.38 47.10
CA ALA A 570 -29.03 -16.35 48.56
C ALA A 570 -27.63 -16.04 49.12
N VAL A 571 -27.62 -15.05 49.99
CA VAL A 571 -26.48 -14.41 50.65
C VAL A 571 -26.20 -15.13 51.97
N ASP A 572 -24.93 -15.28 52.33
CA ASP A 572 -24.50 -15.41 53.73
C ASP A 572 -23.57 -14.25 54.05
N ASP A 573 -24.00 -13.43 55.01
CA ASP A 573 -23.22 -12.45 55.76
C ASP A 573 -22.97 -13.03 57.17
N PRO A 574 -21.91 -12.60 57.87
CA PRO A 574 -22.24 -11.99 59.15
C PRO A 574 -21.37 -10.78 59.53
N SER A 575 -22.08 -9.71 59.92
CA SER A 575 -21.87 -8.88 61.13
C SER A 575 -20.72 -7.86 61.08
N ALA A 576 -20.83 -6.62 61.57
CA ALA A 576 -21.85 -5.88 62.28
C ALA A 576 -21.48 -4.37 62.24
N GLY A 577 -22.45 -3.48 62.44
CA GLY A 577 -22.18 -2.09 62.84
C GLY A 577 -23.16 -1.07 62.29
N GLN A 578 -24.29 -0.92 62.98
CA GLN A 578 -25.28 0.14 62.81
C GLN A 578 -24.70 1.51 63.19
N ASP A 579 -25.08 2.58 62.49
CA ASP A 579 -25.81 3.70 63.12
C ASP A 579 -26.32 4.73 62.08
N GLU A 580 -27.38 5.40 62.52
CA GLU A 580 -28.48 6.04 61.82
C GLU A 580 -28.27 7.50 61.36
N PHE A 581 -28.97 7.86 60.26
CA PHE A 581 -29.66 9.14 59.92
C PHE A 581 -28.87 10.48 60.07
N SER A 582 -28.81 11.37 59.07
CA SER A 582 -29.95 12.08 58.46
C SER A 582 -29.47 12.93 57.28
N ALA A 583 -30.36 13.16 56.31
CA ALA A 583 -30.17 14.03 55.17
C ALA A 583 -30.34 15.51 55.53
N GLU A 584 -29.33 16.33 55.26
CA GLU A 584 -29.46 17.72 54.77
C GLU A 584 -28.05 18.21 54.35
N GLU A 585 -27.97 18.88 53.20
CA GLU A 585 -26.79 19.56 52.62
C GLU A 585 -25.70 18.71 51.92
N MET A 586 -25.95 18.37 50.64
CA MET A 586 -25.04 18.71 49.52
C MET A 586 -25.74 18.43 48.18
N MET A 587 -26.66 19.32 47.80
CA MET A 587 -27.09 19.50 46.41
C MET A 587 -26.16 20.52 45.75
N ASP A 588 -25.49 20.09 44.67
CA ASP A 588 -25.27 20.78 43.39
C ASP A 588 -23.87 20.55 42.82
N THR A 589 -23.77 19.62 41.87
CA THR A 589 -23.24 19.88 40.51
C THR A 589 -23.41 18.64 39.64
N PHE A 590 -24.58 18.48 39.02
CA PHE A 590 -24.75 17.86 37.69
C PHE A 590 -26.16 18.21 37.18
N PRO A 591 -26.26 18.92 36.04
CA PRO A 591 -27.43 18.70 35.20
C PRO A 591 -27.03 18.52 33.73
N TYR A 592 -27.35 17.35 33.17
CA TYR A 592 -27.70 17.26 31.76
C TYR A 592 -28.99 18.06 31.54
N GLY A 593 -28.91 19.12 30.76
CA GLY A 593 -30.07 19.82 30.18
C GLY A 593 -30.40 19.27 28.79
N PRO A 594 -31.66 19.42 28.31
CA PRO A 594 -32.13 18.83 27.06
C PRO A 594 -31.72 19.68 25.85
N LEU A 595 -31.16 19.06 24.81
CA LEU A 595 -30.91 19.72 23.54
C LEU A 595 -32.21 19.80 22.73
N SER A 596 -32.70 21.03 22.57
CA SER A 596 -33.82 21.44 21.74
C SER A 596 -33.44 21.58 20.26
N ARG A 597 -34.44 21.25 19.43
CA ARG A 597 -34.71 21.52 18.01
C ARG A 597 -34.10 22.78 17.35
N GLU A 598 -33.96 22.66 16.01
CA GLU A 598 -33.73 23.67 14.94
C GLU A 598 -32.31 24.27 14.92
N ILE A 599 -31.48 24.11 13.88
CA ILE A 599 -31.61 24.28 12.41
C ILE A 599 -30.74 23.24 11.67
#